data_AF-A0A316S587-F1
#
_entry.id   AF-A0A316S587-F1
#
_cell.length_a   1.000
_cell.length_b   1.000
_cell.length_c   1.000
_cell.angle_alpha   90.00
_cell.angle_beta   90.00
_cell.angle_gamma   90.00
#
_symmetry.space_group_name_H-M   'P 1'
#
loop_
_entity.id
_entity.type
_entity.pdbx_description
1 polymer ?
#
loop_
_entity_poly.entity_id
_entity_poly.type
_entity_poly.pdbx_seq_one_letter_code
_entity_poly.pdbx_strand_id
1 'polypeptide(L)'
;MTMVLATLKDLMEVRNEHAVYVKDANALLKIYRNSIAIIDLTNALQAGKVCKKYSFEFYEADNGFCGLYSFLDDLPFIEFLNNCRAGNYAVNSTRLNIVGIKYYDTDLKACRVISPFAAVKKQNFATGKVNGVKLAKGILTGQIKEIICTGRYTDDYYDDAKRNFCKGRKVSDLLKFADELLKDRYCFSAALSDDRKNIEFDWGGTDFYNAVLA
;
A
#
# COMPACT_ATOMS: atom_id res chain seq x y z
N MET A 1 -7.11 -8.82 -1.34
CA MET A 1 -6.38 -8.79 -0.05
C MET A 1 -4.91 -8.54 -0.39
N THR A 2 -4.13 -7.93 0.48
CA THR A 2 -2.69 -7.73 0.24
C THR A 2 -1.98 -9.07 0.42
N MET A 3 -1.21 -9.46 -0.59
CA MET A 3 -0.39 -10.66 -0.55
C MET A 3 1.06 -10.31 -0.17
N VAL A 4 1.70 -11.18 0.60
CA VAL A 4 3.13 -11.08 0.93
C VAL A 4 3.80 -12.39 0.56
N LEU A 5 4.76 -12.33 -0.35
CA LEU A 5 5.51 -13.48 -0.86
C LEU A 5 6.98 -13.37 -0.48
N ALA A 6 7.61 -14.52 -0.24
CA ALA A 6 9.06 -14.59 -0.08
C ALA A 6 9.77 -14.25 -1.40
N THR A 7 9.28 -14.82 -2.48
CA THR A 7 9.82 -14.71 -3.85
C THR A 7 8.67 -14.67 -4.84
N LEU A 8 8.84 -14.00 -5.96
CA LEU A 8 7.92 -14.06 -7.11
C LEU A 8 8.76 -14.39 -8.34
N LYS A 9 8.49 -15.52 -8.99
CA LYS A 9 9.24 -15.91 -10.19
C LYS A 9 8.63 -15.26 -11.41
N ASP A 10 7.32 -15.46 -11.58
CA ASP A 10 6.56 -15.03 -12.73
C ASP A 10 5.43 -14.08 -12.32
N LEU A 11 5.30 -12.96 -13.03
CA LEU A 11 4.22 -11.98 -12.84
C LEU A 11 2.82 -12.59 -13.00
N MET A 12 2.67 -13.62 -13.84
CA MET A 12 1.39 -14.27 -14.11
C MET A 12 0.83 -15.00 -12.88
N GLU A 13 1.67 -15.42 -11.94
CA GLU A 13 1.27 -16.07 -10.68
C GLU A 13 0.33 -15.19 -9.84
N VAL A 14 0.45 -13.88 -10.00
CA VAL A 14 -0.26 -12.89 -9.17
C VAL A 14 -1.16 -11.95 -9.97
N ARG A 15 -1.46 -12.28 -11.23
CA ARG A 15 -2.22 -11.40 -12.14
C ARG A 15 -3.61 -10.96 -11.63
N ASN A 16 -4.19 -11.73 -10.71
CA ASN A 16 -5.51 -11.46 -10.13
C ASN A 16 -5.43 -10.71 -8.78
N GLU A 17 -4.22 -10.45 -8.28
CA GLU A 17 -4.00 -9.74 -7.02
C GLU A 17 -3.94 -8.23 -7.24
N HIS A 18 -4.34 -7.44 -6.24
CA HIS A 18 -4.26 -5.98 -6.34
C HIS A 18 -2.92 -5.42 -5.86
N ALA A 19 -2.31 -6.07 -4.87
CA ALA A 19 -1.09 -5.62 -4.23
C ALA A 19 -0.31 -6.83 -3.69
N VAL A 20 0.95 -6.95 -4.12
CA VAL A 20 1.85 -8.04 -3.75
C VAL A 20 3.17 -7.47 -3.27
N TYR A 21 3.51 -7.74 -2.02
CA TYR A 21 4.84 -7.48 -1.47
C TYR A 21 5.74 -8.69 -1.74
N VAL A 22 6.92 -8.46 -2.31
CA VAL A 22 7.88 -9.52 -2.64
C VAL A 22 9.18 -9.27 -1.88
N LYS A 23 9.52 -10.19 -0.97
CA LYS A 23 10.58 -10.00 0.04
C LYS A 23 11.98 -9.97 -0.56
N ASP A 24 12.33 -10.94 -1.41
CA ASP A 24 13.64 -11.03 -2.06
C ASP A 24 13.95 -9.84 -2.96
N ALA A 25 12.94 -9.34 -3.66
CA ALA A 25 13.01 -8.18 -4.53
C ALA A 25 12.98 -6.86 -3.76
N ASN A 26 12.53 -6.91 -2.49
CA ASN A 26 12.20 -5.76 -1.66
C ASN A 26 11.33 -4.74 -2.42
N ALA A 27 10.22 -5.24 -2.97
CA ALA A 27 9.36 -4.48 -3.87
C ALA A 27 7.88 -4.71 -3.56
N LEU A 28 7.07 -3.72 -3.96
CA LEU A 28 5.60 -3.80 -3.98
C LEU A 28 5.12 -3.70 -5.41
N LEU A 29 4.50 -4.77 -5.90
CA LEU A 29 3.77 -4.79 -7.16
C LEU A 29 2.31 -4.41 -6.90
N LYS A 30 1.82 -3.38 -7.58
CA LYS A 30 0.41 -3.00 -7.63
C LYS A 30 -0.13 -3.27 -9.01
N ILE A 31 -1.25 -3.97 -9.09
CA ILE A 31 -1.91 -4.32 -10.34
C ILE A 31 -3.26 -3.62 -10.35
N TYR A 32 -3.43 -2.80 -11.37
CA TYR A 32 -4.65 -2.08 -11.68
C TYR A 32 -5.22 -2.63 -12.98
N ARG A 33 -6.47 -2.26 -13.28
CA ARG A 33 -7.15 -2.70 -14.50
C ARG A 33 -6.33 -2.42 -15.76
N ASN A 34 -5.77 -1.21 -15.88
CA ASN A 34 -5.08 -0.73 -17.09
C ASN A 34 -3.61 -0.37 -16.82
N SER A 35 -3.04 -0.81 -15.70
CA SER A 35 -1.63 -0.55 -15.42
C SER A 35 -1.07 -1.48 -14.36
N ILE A 36 0.25 -1.62 -14.34
CA ILE A 36 0.96 -2.10 -13.16
C ILE A 36 1.89 -1.00 -12.65
N ALA A 37 2.18 -1.05 -11.36
CA ALA A 37 3.23 -0.24 -10.76
C ALA A 37 4.09 -1.09 -9.83
N ILE A 38 5.40 -0.92 -9.94
CA ILE A 38 6.38 -1.55 -9.05
C ILE A 38 7.02 -0.45 -8.22
N ILE A 39 6.96 -0.57 -6.90
CA ILE A 39 7.56 0.37 -5.96
C ILE A 39 8.75 -0.31 -5.31
N ASP A 40 9.93 0.30 -5.42
CA ASP A 40 11.13 -0.13 -4.71
C ASP A 40 11.03 0.24 -3.23
N LEU A 41 11.08 -0.77 -2.36
CA LEU A 41 10.89 -0.62 -0.92
C LEU A 41 12.21 -0.46 -0.15
N THR A 42 13.36 -0.37 -0.83
CA THR A 42 14.68 -0.22 -0.19
C THR A 42 14.73 0.91 0.83
N ASN A 43 14.09 2.04 0.51
CA ASN A 43 14.05 3.21 1.38
C ASN A 43 12.74 3.35 2.18
N ALA A 44 11.80 2.40 2.08
CA ALA A 44 10.47 2.53 2.66
C ALA A 44 10.55 2.87 4.16
N LEU A 45 9.69 3.79 4.61
CA LEU A 45 9.63 4.37 5.95
C LEU A 45 10.85 5.19 6.41
N GLN A 46 11.84 5.44 5.56
CA GLN A 46 12.99 6.29 5.88
C GLN A 46 12.68 7.77 5.62
N ALA A 47 12.95 8.63 6.61
CA ALA A 47 12.76 10.07 6.49
C ALA A 47 13.79 10.69 5.53
N GLY A 48 13.35 11.66 4.72
CA GLY A 48 14.23 12.39 3.78
C GLY A 48 14.71 11.59 2.56
N LYS A 49 14.29 10.33 2.42
CA LYS A 49 14.61 9.48 1.26
C LYS A 49 13.42 9.36 0.30
N VAL A 50 13.68 8.78 -0.86
CA VAL A 50 12.68 8.49 -1.90
C VAL A 50 12.62 6.99 -2.21
N CYS A 51 11.43 6.52 -2.52
CA CYS A 51 11.18 5.23 -3.15
C CYS A 51 10.84 5.47 -4.62
N LYS A 52 11.48 4.75 -5.54
CA LYS A 52 11.15 4.79 -6.96
C LYS A 52 9.88 3.99 -7.22
N LYS A 53 8.95 4.58 -7.98
CA LYS A 53 7.76 3.89 -8.52
C LYS A 53 7.88 3.84 -10.03
N TYR A 54 7.98 2.64 -10.57
CA TYR A 54 7.98 2.33 -12.00
C TYR A 54 6.56 1.95 -12.40
N SER A 55 5.99 2.59 -13.42
CA SER A 55 4.61 2.36 -13.83
C SER A 55 4.54 2.02 -15.32
N PHE A 56 3.73 1.03 -15.64
CA PHE A 56 3.48 0.56 -16.99
C PHE A 56 1.97 0.65 -17.23
N GLU A 57 1.55 1.57 -18.09
CA GLU A 57 0.15 1.83 -18.41
C GLU A 57 -0.20 1.26 -19.78
N PHE A 58 -1.35 0.58 -19.83
CA PHE A 58 -1.89 -0.09 -21.00
C PHE A 58 -2.94 0.84 -21.62
N TYR A 59 -2.60 1.51 -22.72
CA TYR A 59 -3.48 2.51 -23.34
C TYR A 59 -4.04 2.06 -24.70
N GLU A 60 -3.34 1.17 -25.40
CA GLU A 60 -3.75 0.63 -26.73
C GLU A 60 -3.39 -0.86 -26.89
N ALA A 61 -2.97 -1.53 -25.82
CA ALA A 61 -2.62 -2.94 -25.89
C ALA A 61 -3.91 -3.78 -25.87
N ASP A 62 -4.30 -4.35 -27.02
CA ASP A 62 -5.30 -5.43 -27.09
C ASP A 62 -4.98 -6.61 -26.13
N ASN A 63 -3.74 -6.64 -25.61
CA ASN A 63 -3.23 -7.67 -24.72
C ASN A 63 -2.99 -7.20 -23.26
N GLY A 64 -3.18 -5.93 -22.89
CA GLY A 64 -3.06 -5.44 -21.50
C GLY A 64 -1.87 -6.01 -20.70
N PHE A 65 -2.14 -6.58 -19.52
CA PHE A 65 -1.16 -7.28 -18.68
C PHE A 65 -0.44 -8.43 -19.42
N CYS A 66 -1.17 -9.19 -20.24
CA CYS A 66 -0.61 -10.28 -21.04
C CYS A 66 0.37 -9.75 -22.11
N GLY A 67 0.15 -8.54 -22.62
CA GLY A 67 1.04 -7.86 -23.55
C GLY A 67 2.36 -7.49 -22.89
N LEU A 68 2.30 -6.99 -21.65
CA LEU A 68 3.51 -6.75 -20.86
C LEU A 68 4.25 -8.06 -20.57
N TYR A 69 3.53 -9.09 -20.14
CA TYR A 69 4.13 -10.40 -19.89
C TYR A 69 4.83 -10.97 -21.13
N SER A 70 4.17 -10.90 -22.30
CA SER A 70 4.75 -11.33 -23.57
C SER A 70 5.96 -10.49 -23.97
N PHE A 71 5.94 -9.19 -23.73
CA PHE A 71 7.08 -8.30 -23.96
C PHE A 71 8.29 -8.67 -23.08
N LEU A 72 8.04 -9.15 -21.87
CA LEU A 72 9.08 -9.59 -20.95
C LEU A 72 9.69 -10.93 -21.34
N ASP A 73 9.08 -11.73 -22.23
CA ASP A 73 9.64 -12.97 -22.77
C ASP A 73 10.14 -13.92 -21.65
N ASP A 74 9.24 -14.26 -20.73
CA ASP A 74 9.50 -15.08 -19.53
C ASP A 74 10.60 -14.54 -18.59
N LEU A 75 10.96 -13.26 -18.69
CA LEU A 75 11.92 -12.62 -17.78
C LEU A 75 11.46 -12.72 -16.31
N PRO A 76 12.30 -13.27 -15.42
CA PRO A 76 11.98 -13.36 -14.00
C PRO A 76 11.66 -11.99 -13.39
N PHE A 77 10.72 -11.94 -12.45
CA PHE A 77 10.30 -10.68 -11.82
C PHE A 77 11.47 -9.88 -11.20
N ILE A 78 12.42 -10.57 -10.58
CA ILE A 78 13.60 -9.92 -9.99
C ILE A 78 14.47 -9.24 -11.06
N GLU A 79 14.64 -9.86 -12.22
CA GLU A 79 15.39 -9.31 -13.34
C GLU A 79 14.63 -8.14 -13.98
N PHE A 80 13.30 -8.26 -14.10
CA PHE A 80 12.45 -7.16 -14.54
C PHE A 80 12.58 -5.93 -13.62
N LEU A 81 12.55 -6.12 -12.30
CA LEU A 81 12.77 -5.03 -11.35
C LEU A 81 14.18 -4.45 -11.46
N ASN A 82 15.20 -5.28 -11.63
CA ASN A 82 16.58 -4.79 -11.80
C ASN A 82 16.73 -3.99 -13.09
N ASN A 83 16.04 -4.37 -14.17
CA ASN A 83 15.95 -3.58 -15.39
C ASN A 83 15.28 -2.22 -15.15
N CYS A 84 14.23 -2.17 -14.32
CA CYS A 84 13.63 -0.90 -13.91
C CYS A 84 14.63 -0.01 -13.15
N ARG A 85 15.36 -0.58 -12.18
CA ARG A 85 16.38 0.12 -11.38
C ARG A 85 17.54 0.63 -12.22
N ALA A 86 17.95 -0.14 -13.23
CA ALA A 86 19.02 0.23 -14.15
C ALA A 86 18.59 1.30 -15.16
N GLY A 87 17.30 1.64 -15.25
CA GLY A 87 16.78 2.59 -16.23
C GLY A 87 16.69 2.00 -17.65
N ASN A 88 16.57 0.68 -17.78
CA ASN A 88 16.49 -0.01 -19.08
C ASN A 88 15.18 0.27 -19.83
N TYR A 89 14.21 0.93 -19.18
CA TYR A 89 12.99 1.41 -19.80
C TYR A 89 13.02 2.92 -19.90
N ALA A 90 12.86 3.43 -21.13
CA ALA A 90 12.75 4.86 -21.39
C ALA A 90 11.29 5.29 -21.47
N VAL A 91 11.02 6.51 -20.99
CA VAL A 91 9.75 7.20 -21.27
C VAL A 91 9.62 7.31 -22.79
N ASN A 92 8.46 6.93 -23.35
CA ASN A 92 8.23 6.85 -24.79
C ASN A 92 9.09 5.83 -25.54
N SER A 93 9.53 4.74 -24.88
CA SER A 93 10.18 3.62 -25.56
C SER A 93 9.34 3.11 -26.74
N THR A 94 9.89 3.19 -27.96
CA THR A 94 9.23 2.70 -29.17
C THR A 94 8.86 1.22 -29.05
N ARG A 95 9.70 0.41 -28.40
CA ARG A 95 9.42 -1.01 -28.19
C ARG A 95 8.20 -1.25 -27.30
N LEU A 96 8.06 -0.49 -26.22
CA LEU A 96 6.89 -0.58 -25.34
C LEU A 96 5.63 -0.01 -26.03
N ASN A 97 5.80 1.07 -26.79
CA ASN A 97 4.72 1.70 -27.55
C ASN A 97 4.15 0.75 -28.63
N ILE A 98 5.00 0.00 -29.35
CA ILE A 98 4.57 -1.01 -30.35
C ILE A 98 3.62 -2.04 -29.73
N VAL A 99 3.80 -2.39 -28.45
CA VAL A 99 2.94 -3.33 -27.73
C VAL A 99 1.85 -2.65 -26.91
N GLY A 100 1.62 -1.34 -27.11
CA GLY A 100 0.55 -0.55 -26.48
C GLY A 100 0.80 -0.17 -25.01
N ILE A 101 2.07 -0.11 -24.60
CA ILE A 101 2.49 0.15 -23.21
C ILE A 101 3.23 1.48 -23.10
N LYS A 102 2.83 2.32 -22.15
CA LYS A 102 3.57 3.51 -21.73
C LYS A 102 4.30 3.24 -20.43
N TYR A 103 5.55 3.67 -20.36
CA TYR A 103 6.36 3.64 -19.14
C TYR A 103 6.56 5.06 -18.59
N TYR A 104 6.46 5.17 -17.27
CA TYR A 104 6.84 6.36 -16.51
C TYR A 104 7.35 5.96 -15.12
N ASP A 105 8.32 6.71 -14.61
CA ASP A 105 8.75 6.61 -13.22
C ASP A 105 8.50 7.90 -12.43
N THR A 106 8.35 7.73 -11.12
CA THR A 106 8.09 8.83 -10.19
C THR A 106 8.77 8.57 -8.86
N ASP A 107 9.14 9.65 -8.17
CA ASP A 107 9.66 9.58 -6.81
C ASP A 107 8.54 9.69 -5.78
N LEU A 108 8.46 8.71 -4.88
CA LEU A 108 7.58 8.72 -3.73
C LEU A 108 8.38 9.10 -2.49
N LYS A 109 7.83 9.96 -1.62
CA LYS A 109 8.43 10.25 -0.30
C LYS A 109 8.48 8.95 0.50
N ALA A 110 9.68 8.47 0.82
CA ALA A 110 9.83 7.11 1.34
C ALA A 110 9.20 6.93 2.73
N CYS A 111 9.16 7.99 3.55
CA CYS A 111 8.44 8.00 4.82
C CYS A 111 6.92 7.78 4.72
N ARG A 112 6.35 7.80 3.50
CA ARG A 112 4.95 7.54 3.19
C ARG A 112 4.72 6.24 2.42
N VAL A 113 5.77 5.44 2.24
CA VAL A 113 5.69 4.12 1.61
C VAL A 113 5.81 3.07 2.71
N ILE A 114 4.74 2.30 2.89
CA ILE A 114 4.75 1.18 3.84
C ILE A 114 5.55 0.02 3.26
N SER A 115 6.23 -0.74 4.11
CA SER A 115 6.83 -2.02 3.75
C SER A 115 6.73 -3.00 4.92
N PRO A 116 6.19 -4.22 4.71
CA PRO A 116 6.20 -5.27 5.72
C PRO A 116 7.61 -5.80 6.01
N PHE A 117 8.61 -5.43 5.20
CA PHE A 117 9.99 -5.87 5.35
C PHE A 117 10.86 -4.84 6.09
N ALA A 118 10.33 -3.63 6.32
CA ALA A 118 11.06 -2.58 6.99
C ALA A 118 11.27 -2.91 8.47
N ALA A 119 12.50 -2.75 8.95
CA ALA A 119 12.82 -2.86 10.37
C ALA A 119 12.31 -1.62 11.11
N VAL A 120 11.09 -1.71 11.65
CA VAL A 120 10.44 -0.62 12.38
C VAL A 120 10.59 -0.83 13.88
N LYS A 121 10.97 0.23 14.62
CA LYS A 121 11.00 0.20 16.08
C LYS A 121 9.59 0.17 16.66
N LYS A 122 9.40 -0.53 17.78
CA LYS A 122 8.14 -0.45 18.55
C LYS A 122 7.84 0.99 18.93
N GLN A 123 6.57 1.37 18.83
CA GLN A 123 6.04 2.67 19.17
C GLN A 123 5.62 2.71 20.63
N ASN A 124 5.85 3.83 21.30
CA ASN A 124 5.30 4.10 22.63
C ASN A 124 4.01 4.90 22.50
N PHE A 125 2.85 4.26 22.68
CA PHE A 125 1.54 4.91 22.58
C PHE A 125 1.14 5.73 23.82
N ALA A 126 1.79 5.53 24.97
CA ALA A 126 1.49 6.26 26.20
C ALA A 126 2.02 7.70 26.20
N THR A 127 2.98 8.02 25.33
CA THR A 127 3.62 9.33 25.28
C THR A 127 3.55 9.96 23.89
N GLY A 128 3.29 11.26 23.85
CA GLY A 128 3.24 12.06 22.62
C GLY A 128 2.02 11.79 21.74
N LYS A 129 1.79 12.66 20.75
CA LYS A 129 0.62 12.60 19.86
C LYS A 129 0.58 11.28 19.08
N VAL A 130 -0.59 10.64 19.05
CA VAL A 130 -0.87 9.52 18.16
C VAL A 130 -1.22 10.08 16.77
N ASN A 131 -0.58 9.56 15.73
CA ASN A 131 -0.81 9.94 14.35
C ASN A 131 -0.81 8.71 13.44
N GLY A 132 -1.29 8.85 12.20
CA GLY A 132 -1.35 7.74 11.24
C GLY A 132 -0.02 7.02 11.02
N VAL A 133 1.11 7.75 11.04
CA VAL A 133 2.45 7.15 10.93
C VAL A 133 2.76 6.25 12.13
N LYS A 134 2.44 6.70 13.34
CA LYS A 134 2.65 5.93 14.58
C LYS A 134 1.76 4.68 14.59
N LEU A 135 0.51 4.79 14.15
CA LEU A 135 -0.38 3.64 13.99
C LEU A 135 0.13 2.65 12.95
N ALA A 136 0.50 3.11 11.75
CA ALA A 136 1.04 2.26 10.70
C ALA A 136 2.29 1.49 11.16
N LYS A 137 3.18 2.13 11.93
CA LYS A 137 4.33 1.47 12.57
C LYS A 137 3.91 0.47 13.65
N GLY A 138 2.86 0.76 14.42
CA GLY A 138 2.27 -0.17 15.38
C GLY A 138 1.70 -1.44 14.73
N ILE A 139 1.05 -1.29 13.56
CA ILE A 139 0.60 -2.41 12.74
C ILE A 139 1.80 -3.28 12.31
N LEU A 140 2.83 -2.66 11.73
CA LEU A 140 4.01 -3.39 11.24
C LEU A 140 4.80 -4.12 12.32
N THR A 141 4.78 -3.60 13.55
CA THR A 141 5.48 -4.20 14.69
C THR A 141 4.63 -5.20 15.45
N GLY A 142 3.40 -5.46 14.99
CA GLY A 142 2.45 -6.37 15.65
C GLY A 142 1.91 -5.84 16.97
N GLN A 143 2.10 -4.55 17.29
CA GLN A 143 1.53 -3.93 18.50
C GLN A 143 0.04 -3.67 18.37
N ILE A 144 -0.48 -3.57 17.14
CA ILE A 144 -1.91 -3.44 16.87
C ILE A 144 -2.41 -4.81 16.42
N LYS A 145 -3.24 -5.43 17.26
CA LYS A 145 -3.78 -6.77 17.03
C LYS A 145 -4.92 -6.76 16.03
N GLU A 146 -5.82 -5.80 16.16
CA GLU A 146 -6.97 -5.63 15.29
C GLU A 146 -7.43 -4.18 15.25
N ILE A 147 -8.14 -3.83 14.19
CA ILE A 147 -8.79 -2.54 14.02
C ILE A 147 -10.25 -2.80 13.70
N ILE A 148 -11.14 -2.17 14.46
CA ILE A 148 -12.58 -2.36 14.38
C ILE A 148 -13.20 -1.02 14.02
N CYS A 149 -14.02 -1.00 12.96
CA CYS A 149 -14.84 0.17 12.63
C CYS A 149 -15.88 0.38 13.74
N THR A 150 -15.93 1.57 14.31
CA THR A 150 -16.90 1.96 15.34
C THR A 150 -18.06 2.78 14.78
N GLY A 151 -17.90 3.32 13.57
CA GLY A 151 -18.93 3.98 12.78
C GLY A 151 -18.36 4.53 11.48
N ARG A 152 -19.22 4.70 10.47
CA ARG A 152 -18.88 5.28 9.19
C ARG A 152 -20.04 6.12 8.67
N TYR A 153 -19.78 7.32 8.17
CA TYR A 153 -20.78 8.18 7.53
C TYR A 153 -20.55 8.22 6.01
N THR A 154 -21.61 7.95 5.27
CA THR A 154 -21.72 8.08 3.81
C THR A 154 -22.60 9.30 3.47
N ASP A 155 -23.05 9.41 2.23
CA ASP A 155 -23.94 10.49 1.78
C ASP A 155 -25.32 10.46 2.47
N ASP A 156 -25.78 9.31 2.96
CA ASP A 156 -26.95 9.18 3.84
C ASP A 156 -26.59 9.32 5.33
N TYR A 157 -26.07 10.49 5.68
CA TYR A 157 -25.62 10.82 7.04
C TYR A 157 -26.67 10.52 8.13
N TYR A 158 -27.96 10.67 7.83
CA TYR A 158 -29.03 10.51 8.82
C TYR A 158 -29.26 9.03 9.18
N ASP A 159 -29.37 8.14 8.19
CA ASP A 159 -29.54 6.70 8.47
C ASP A 159 -28.24 6.08 9.01
N ASP A 160 -27.08 6.54 8.53
CA ASP A 160 -25.77 6.08 9.00
C ASP A 160 -25.51 6.46 10.46
N ALA A 161 -25.83 7.70 10.85
CA ALA A 161 -25.74 8.15 12.24
C ALA A 161 -26.68 7.35 13.15
N LYS A 162 -27.89 7.03 12.68
CA LYS A 162 -28.85 6.24 13.45
C LYS A 162 -28.39 4.80 13.65
N ARG A 163 -27.70 4.20 12.68
CA ARG A 163 -27.31 2.78 12.71
C ARG A 163 -25.86 2.52 13.06
N ASN A 164 -25.03 3.55 13.14
CA ASN A 164 -23.56 3.44 13.18
C ASN A 164 -23.08 2.50 12.06
N PHE A 165 -23.29 2.92 10.81
CA PHE A 165 -22.98 2.09 9.66
C PHE A 165 -21.56 1.49 9.70
N CYS A 166 -21.42 0.22 9.30
CA CYS A 166 -20.19 -0.59 9.41
C CYS A 166 -19.64 -0.84 10.83
N LYS A 167 -20.32 -0.42 11.91
CA LYS A 167 -19.87 -0.69 13.29
C LYS A 167 -19.68 -2.19 13.56
N GLY A 168 -18.58 -2.51 14.24
CA GLY A 168 -18.16 -3.88 14.56
C GLY A 168 -17.42 -4.58 13.43
N ARG A 169 -17.36 -4.01 12.22
CA ARG A 169 -16.62 -4.59 11.11
C ARG A 169 -15.12 -4.49 11.36
N LYS A 170 -14.43 -5.62 11.35
CA LYS A 170 -12.96 -5.67 11.46
C LYS A 170 -12.31 -5.29 10.13
N VAL A 171 -11.23 -4.53 10.20
CA VAL A 171 -10.33 -4.32 9.07
C VAL A 171 -9.62 -5.64 8.79
N SER A 172 -9.91 -6.25 7.65
CA SER A 172 -9.38 -7.56 7.26
C SER A 172 -7.95 -7.51 6.72
N ASP A 173 -7.50 -6.35 6.27
CA ASP A 173 -6.19 -6.14 5.65
C ASP A 173 -5.47 -4.97 6.32
N LEU A 174 -4.75 -5.27 7.40
CA LEU A 174 -4.03 -4.26 8.18
C LEU A 174 -2.88 -3.62 7.40
N LEU A 175 -2.25 -4.33 6.46
CA LEU A 175 -1.16 -3.77 5.64
C LEU A 175 -1.68 -2.74 4.65
N LYS A 176 -2.81 -3.04 3.99
CA LYS A 176 -3.50 -2.05 3.15
C LYS A 176 -3.92 -0.82 3.98
N PHE A 177 -4.49 -1.05 5.16
CA PHE A 177 -4.89 0.03 6.05
C PHE A 177 -3.70 0.90 6.50
N ALA A 178 -2.54 0.28 6.77
CA ALA A 178 -1.31 1.01 7.07
C ALA A 178 -0.81 1.84 5.88
N ASP A 179 -0.90 1.33 4.64
CA ASP A 179 -0.58 2.09 3.41
C ASP A 179 -1.48 3.33 3.27
N GLU A 180 -2.77 3.16 3.56
CA GLU A 180 -3.78 4.23 3.55
C GLU A 180 -3.49 5.31 4.59
N LEU A 181 -3.21 4.93 5.84
CA LEU A 181 -2.84 5.84 6.94
C LEU A 181 -1.61 6.71 6.63
N LEU A 182 -0.67 6.22 5.82
CA LEU A 182 0.54 6.97 5.45
C LEU A 182 0.33 7.93 4.28
N LYS A 183 -0.68 7.66 3.45
CA LYS A 183 -0.96 8.43 2.23
C LYS A 183 -1.91 9.57 2.48
N ASP A 184 -2.91 9.35 3.31
CA ASP A 184 -3.88 10.40 3.60
C ASP A 184 -3.27 11.48 4.50
N ARG A 185 -3.61 12.72 4.17
CA ARG A 185 -3.11 13.93 4.84
C ARG A 185 -4.22 14.68 5.56
N TYR A 186 -5.47 14.23 5.48
CA TYR A 186 -6.63 14.99 5.94
C TYR A 186 -7.23 14.41 7.21
N CYS A 187 -7.64 15.32 8.11
CA CYS A 187 -8.52 15.10 9.25
C CYS A 187 -8.29 13.76 9.97
N PHE A 188 -7.05 13.53 10.40
CA PHE A 188 -6.70 12.40 11.24
C PHE A 188 -6.62 12.85 12.69
N SER A 189 -7.40 12.21 13.55
CA SER A 189 -7.42 12.43 14.98
C SER A 189 -7.32 11.07 15.66
N ALA A 190 -6.51 10.98 16.73
CA ALA A 190 -6.34 9.75 17.48
C ALA A 190 -5.93 10.03 18.92
N ALA A 191 -6.49 9.25 19.83
CA ALA A 191 -6.18 9.29 21.25
C ALA A 191 -6.20 7.88 21.85
N LEU A 192 -5.39 7.67 22.88
CA LEU A 192 -5.55 6.50 23.74
C LEU A 192 -6.87 6.69 24.51
N SER A 193 -7.73 5.67 24.52
CA SER A 193 -8.95 5.77 25.31
C SER A 193 -8.69 5.52 26.80
N ASP A 194 -9.73 5.66 27.62
CA ASP A 194 -9.66 5.40 29.06
C ASP A 194 -9.20 3.97 29.35
N ASP A 195 -9.65 3.01 28.54
CA ASP A 195 -9.03 1.69 28.48
C ASP A 195 -7.75 1.79 27.64
N ARG A 196 -6.60 1.86 28.32
CA ARG A 196 -5.27 2.01 27.72
C ARG A 196 -4.85 0.88 26.77
N LYS A 197 -5.69 -0.13 26.56
CA LYS A 197 -5.55 -1.14 25.51
C LYS A 197 -6.12 -0.72 24.16
N ASN A 198 -6.83 0.41 24.10
CA ASN A 198 -7.53 0.86 22.92
C ASN A 198 -7.03 2.23 22.47
N ILE A 199 -6.92 2.40 21.15
CA ILE A 199 -6.69 3.68 20.51
C ILE A 199 -7.90 3.99 19.66
N GLU A 200 -8.63 5.03 20.04
CA GLU A 200 -9.72 5.56 19.24
C GLU A 200 -9.15 6.54 18.23
N PHE A 201 -9.59 6.42 16.99
CA PHE A 201 -9.17 7.34 15.94
C PHE A 201 -10.25 7.52 14.89
N ASP A 202 -10.27 8.71 14.32
CA ASP A 202 -11.13 9.07 13.22
C ASP A 202 -10.30 9.55 12.03
N TRP A 203 -10.89 9.38 10.86
CA TRP A 203 -10.28 9.70 9.59
C TRP A 203 -11.33 10.35 8.67
N GLY A 204 -11.01 11.54 8.18
CA GLY A 204 -11.86 12.28 7.25
C GLY A 204 -13.11 12.91 7.89
N GLY A 205 -13.27 12.79 9.22
CA GLY A 205 -14.47 13.23 9.95
C GLY A 205 -15.69 12.33 9.77
N THR A 206 -15.56 11.23 9.01
CA THR A 206 -16.67 10.32 8.67
C THR A 206 -16.39 8.88 9.05
N ASP A 207 -15.14 8.46 9.12
CA ASP A 207 -14.76 7.07 9.42
C ASP A 207 -14.15 6.99 10.82
N PHE A 208 -14.72 6.15 11.70
CA PHE A 208 -14.33 6.00 13.10
C PHE A 208 -13.89 4.58 13.38
N TYR A 209 -12.80 4.45 14.14
CA TYR A 209 -12.18 3.18 14.41
C TYR A 209 -11.68 3.08 15.85
N ASN A 210 -11.55 1.84 16.30
CA ASN A 210 -10.82 1.48 17.49
C ASN A 210 -9.72 0.46 17.13
N ALA A 211 -8.47 0.78 17.44
CA ALA A 211 -7.34 -0.12 17.34
C ALA A 211 -7.05 -0.76 18.71
N VAL A 212 -7.05 -2.10 18.75
CA VAL A 212 -6.76 -2.87 19.96
C VAL A 212 -5.27 -3.18 20.01
N LEU A 213 -4.62 -2.77 21.10
CA LEU A 213 -3.21 -3.07 21.38
C LEU A 213 -3.04 -4.53 21.83
N ALA A 214 -1.95 -5.14 21.38
CA ALA A 214 -1.56 -6.51 21.71
C ALA A 214 -1.01 -6.67 23.15
#